data_AF-A0A3C2AQN5-F1
#
_entry.id   AF-A0A3C2AQN5-F1
#
_cell.length_a   1.000
_cell.length_b   1.000
_cell.length_c   1.000
_cell.angle_alpha   90.00
_cell.angle_beta   90.00
_cell.angle_gamma   90.00
#
_symmetry.space_group_name_H-M   'P 1'
#
loop_
_entity.id
_entity.type
_entity.pdbx_description
1 polymer ?
#
loop_
_entity_poly.entity_id
_entity_poly.type
_entity_poly.pdbx_seq_one_letter_code
_entity_poly.pdbx_strand_id
1 'polypeptide(L)'
;MSYVDSNTVDFTSTSSGDPFLFSWEIDGVGTYTGENVQVFIGSMGVYDITHTVFNQGGSASTTGQVEIYKDGPPPCVGAVEW
;
A
#
# COMPACT_ATOMS: atom_id res chain seq x y z
N MET A 1 5.60 -4.52 22.51
CA MET A 1 4.64 -4.43 21.39
C MET A 1 4.74 -3.01 20.85
N SER A 2 5.34 -2.80 19.68
CA SER A 2 5.38 -1.49 19.03
C SER A 2 4.07 -1.28 18.27
N TYR A 3 3.22 -0.38 18.76
CA TYR A 3 1.96 -0.02 18.15
C TYR A 3 2.23 0.78 16.86
N VAL A 4 1.70 0.36 15.70
CA VAL A 4 1.67 1.24 14.52
C VAL A 4 0.60 2.30 14.76
N ASP A 5 1.03 3.53 15.00
CA ASP A 5 0.15 4.67 15.27
C ASP A 5 -0.43 5.30 13.98
N SER A 6 0.05 4.86 12.81
CA SER A 6 -0.30 5.37 11.49
C SER A 6 -0.88 4.28 10.60
N ASN A 7 -2.09 4.53 10.08
CA ASN A 7 -2.73 3.77 9.00
C ASN A 7 -2.16 4.13 7.62
N THR A 8 -1.30 5.14 7.55
CA THR A 8 -0.56 5.49 6.34
C THR A 8 0.70 4.63 6.25
N VAL A 9 0.80 3.86 5.18
CA VAL A 9 1.90 2.93 4.90
C VAL A 9 2.63 3.42 3.65
N ASP A 10 3.95 3.58 3.76
CA ASP A 10 4.82 3.89 2.63
C ASP A 10 5.38 2.58 2.03
N PHE A 11 5.16 2.40 0.74
CA PHE A 11 5.74 1.32 -0.04
C PHE A 11 6.83 1.87 -0.94
N THR A 12 8.02 1.29 -0.83
CA THR A 12 9.18 1.61 -1.67
C THR A 12 9.65 0.34 -2.36
N SER A 13 9.74 0.39 -3.68
CA SER A 13 10.33 -0.69 -4.46
C SER A 13 11.84 -0.76 -4.21
N THR A 14 12.35 -1.97 -4.00
CA THR A 14 13.79 -2.27 -3.95
C THR A 14 14.21 -3.17 -5.12
N SER A 15 13.39 -3.22 -6.17
CA SER A 15 13.64 -4.05 -7.35
C SER A 15 14.89 -3.62 -8.11
N SER A 16 15.63 -4.60 -8.62
CA SER A 16 16.80 -4.39 -9.47
C SER A 16 16.46 -4.63 -10.96
N GLY A 17 17.38 -4.28 -11.86
CA GLY A 17 17.23 -4.54 -13.30
C GLY A 17 16.44 -3.48 -14.05
N ASP A 18 16.52 -2.22 -13.61
CA ASP A 18 15.94 -1.02 -14.25
C ASP A 18 14.46 -1.15 -14.66
N PRO A 19 13.56 -1.49 -13.71
CA PRO A 19 12.12 -1.46 -13.97
C PRO A 19 11.61 -0.05 -14.27
N PHE A 20 10.62 0.05 -15.14
CA PHE A 20 9.98 1.31 -15.53
C PHE A 20 8.47 1.34 -15.25
N LEU A 21 7.87 0.22 -14.84
CA LEU A 21 6.50 0.16 -14.31
C LEU A 21 6.48 -0.60 -12.99
N PHE A 22 5.66 -0.12 -12.06
CA PHE A 22 5.50 -0.64 -10.72
C PHE A 22 4.01 -0.64 -10.37
N SER A 23 3.52 -1.74 -9.81
CA SER A 23 2.15 -1.92 -9.36
C SER A 23 2.16 -2.55 -7.97
N TRP A 24 1.36 -2.01 -7.07
CA TRP A 24 1.13 -2.50 -5.72
C TRP A 24 -0.35 -2.82 -5.59
N GLU A 25 -0.70 -4.09 -5.54
CA GLU A 25 -2.05 -4.55 -5.27
C GLU A 25 -2.17 -4.92 -3.80
N ILE A 26 -3.10 -4.30 -3.09
CA ILE A 26 -3.33 -4.51 -1.66
C ILE A 26 -4.74 -5.08 -1.53
N ASP A 27 -4.85 -6.34 -1.08
CA ASP A 27 -6.13 -7.04 -1.05
C ASP A 27 -7.15 -6.29 -0.20
N GLY A 28 -8.37 -6.13 -0.72
CA GLY A 28 -9.42 -5.34 -0.07
C GLY A 28 -9.19 -3.83 0.04
N VAL A 29 -8.06 -3.27 -0.44
CA VAL A 29 -7.77 -1.82 -0.40
C VAL A 29 -7.69 -1.22 -1.80
N GLY A 30 -6.99 -1.86 -2.74
CA GLY A 30 -6.91 -1.40 -4.13
C GLY A 30 -5.53 -1.53 -4.76
N THR A 31 -5.39 -0.96 -5.96
CA THR A 31 -4.15 -0.99 -6.76
C THR A 31 -3.54 0.40 -6.87
N TYR A 32 -2.23 0.50 -6.67
CA TYR A 32 -1.46 1.73 -6.71
C TYR A 32 -0.26 1.58 -7.64
N THR A 33 0.09 2.63 -8.37
CA THR A 33 1.19 2.60 -9.35
C THR A 33 2.26 3.62 -9.00
N GLY A 34 3.52 3.23 -9.11
CA GLY A 34 4.66 4.07 -8.79
C GLY A 34 5.74 3.30 -8.06
N GLU A 35 7.00 3.69 -8.26
CA GLU A 35 8.13 3.10 -7.55
C GLU A 35 8.02 3.29 -6.02
N ASN A 36 7.47 4.45 -5.63
CA ASN A 36 7.15 4.79 -4.26
C ASN A 36 5.67 5.21 -4.19
N VAL A 37 4.89 4.58 -3.31
CA VAL A 37 3.49 4.94 -3.09
C VAL A 37 3.19 5.04 -1.61
N GLN A 38 2.33 5.98 -1.24
CA GLN A 38 1.81 6.13 0.11
C GLN A 38 0.33 5.76 0.09
N VAL A 39 -0.07 4.83 0.96
CA VAL A 39 -1.43 4.29 0.98
C VAL A 39 -2.01 4.40 2.39
N PHE A 40 -3.25 4.86 2.49
CA PHE A 40 -4.02 4.84 3.73
C PHE A 40 -4.85 3.55 3.82
N ILE A 41 -4.59 2.72 4.84
CA ILE A 41 -5.30 1.47 5.13
C ILE A 41 -6.13 1.67 6.40
N GLY A 42 -7.40 2.05 6.21
CA GLY A 42 -8.24 2.58 7.29
C GLY A 42 -8.76 1.55 8.29
N SER A 43 -8.81 0.26 7.96
CA SER A 43 -9.37 -0.77 8.84
C SER A 43 -8.27 -1.63 9.46
N MET A 44 -8.49 -2.09 10.69
CA MET A 44 -7.64 -3.10 11.30
C MET A 44 -7.73 -4.42 10.52
N GLY A 45 -6.60 -5.10 10.39
CA GLY A 45 -6.55 -6.36 9.64
C GLY A 45 -5.16 -6.68 9.12
N VAL A 46 -5.04 -7.87 8.53
CA VAL A 46 -3.86 -8.32 7.79
C VAL A 46 -4.19 -8.21 6.32
N TYR A 47 -3.31 -7.56 5.56
CA TYR A 47 -3.48 -7.27 4.15
C TYR A 47 -2.36 -7.93 3.35
N ASP A 48 -2.71 -8.75 2.37
CA ASP A 48 -1.77 -9.27 1.38
C ASP A 48 -1.46 -8.17 0.35
N ILE A 49 -0.16 -7.98 0.09
CA ILE A 49 0.36 -7.00 -0.85
C ILE A 49 1.10 -7.74 -1.95
N THR A 50 0.67 -7.58 -3.20
CA THR A 50 1.39 -8.07 -4.37
C THR A 50 2.06 -6.90 -5.08
N HIS A 51 3.39 -6.88 -5.10
CA HIS A 51 4.18 -5.92 -5.84
C HIS A 51 4.65 -6.54 -7.16
N THR A 52 4.31 -5.89 -8.27
CA THR A 52 4.69 -6.31 -9.63
C THR A 52 5.49 -5.21 -10.30
N VAL A 53 6.63 -5.57 -10.88
CA VAL A 53 7.47 -4.66 -11.67
C VAL A 53 7.63 -5.15 -13.09
N PHE A 54 7.83 -4.22 -14.02
CA PHE A 54 8.12 -4.52 -15.42
C PHE A 54 9.38 -3.79 -15.90
N ASN A 55 10.20 -4.50 -16.65
CA ASN A 55 11.33 -3.98 -17.41
C ASN A 55 11.31 -4.52 -18.86
N GLN A 56 12.35 -4.26 -19.66
CA GLN A 56 12.41 -4.74 -21.05
C GLN A 56 12.45 -6.27 -21.17
N GLY A 57 12.90 -6.97 -20.13
CA GLY A 57 12.99 -8.43 -20.08
C GLY A 57 11.69 -9.12 -19.65
N GLY A 58 10.69 -8.37 -19.18
CA GLY A 58 9.40 -8.90 -18.75
C GLY A 58 8.97 -8.36 -17.39
N SER A 59 8.33 -9.23 -16.59
CA SER A 59 7.75 -8.87 -15.30
C SER A 59 8.17 -9.82 -14.18
N ALA A 60 8.23 -9.30 -12.97
CA ALA A 60 8.39 -10.09 -11.75
C ALA A 60 7.40 -9.62 -10.69
N SER A 61 6.92 -10.55 -9.86
CA SER A 61 6.01 -10.26 -8.76
C SER A 61 6.51 -10.87 -7.45
N THR A 62 6.22 -10.20 -6.33
CA THR A 62 6.44 -10.71 -4.98
C THR A 62 5.24 -10.36 -4.09
N THR A 63 4.97 -11.20 -3.09
CA THR A 63 3.87 -11.00 -2.15
C THR A 63 4.42 -10.87 -0.74
N GLY A 64 3.88 -9.91 0.01
CA GLY A 64 4.17 -9.66 1.42
C GLY A 64 2.89 -9.33 2.18
N GLN A 65 3.00 -9.13 3.49
CA GLN A 65 1.87 -8.78 4.34
C GLN A 65 2.15 -7.54 5.16
N VAL A 66 1.10 -6.76 5.42
CA VAL A 66 1.09 -5.69 6.42
C VAL A 66 -0.06 -5.92 7.39
N GLU A 67 0.20 -5.71 8.68
CA GLU A 67 -0.81 -5.79 9.74
C GLU A 67 -1.10 -4.40 10.28
N ILE A 68 -2.38 -4.02 10.26
CA ILE A 68 -2.91 -2.80 10.84
C ILE A 68 -3.58 -3.16 12.17
N TYR A 69 -3.04 -2.66 13.28
CA TYR A 69 -3.51 -3.02 14.63
C TYR A 69 -4.73 -2.24 15.13
N LYS A 70 -5.14 -1.17 14.43
CA LYS A 70 -6.29 -0.34 14.82
C LYS A 70 -6.93 0.34 13.60
N ASP A 71 -8.23 0.54 13.69
CA ASP A 71 -8.93 1.39 12.74
C ASP A 71 -8.37 2.82 12.78
N GLY A 72 -8.24 3.41 11.59
CA GLY A 72 -7.88 4.80 11.44
C GLY A 72 -8.96 5.71 12.00
N PRO A 73 -8.61 6.97 12.32
CA PRO A 73 -9.62 7.95 12.68
C PRO A 73 -10.65 8.02 11.54
N PRO A 74 -11.96 8.13 11.86
CA PRO A 74 -12.95 8.36 10.83
C PRO A 74 -12.52 9.61 10.03
N PRO A 75 -12.72 9.63 8.71
CA PRO A 75 -12.44 10.84 7.94
C PRO A 75 -13.20 11.98 8.62
N CYS A 76 -12.50 13.07 8.93
CA CYS A 76 -13.14 14.23 9.55
C CYS A 76 -14.34 14.61 8.68
N VAL A 77 -15.56 14.28 9.13
CA VAL A 77 -16.79 14.78 8.53
C VAL A 77 -16.89 16.24 8.95
N GLY A 78 -16.06 17.08 8.35
CA GLY A 78 -16.17 18.52 8.44
C GLY A 78 -17.42 18.93 7.69
N ALA A 79 -18.43 19.39 8.45
CA ALA A 79 -19.59 20.17 8.04
C ALA A 79 -20.01 20.03 6.55
N VAL A 80 -21.03 19.21 6.30
CA VAL A 80 -22.00 19.59 5.26
C VAL A 80 -22.69 20.84 5.81
N GLU A 81 -22.17 22.01 5.44
CA GLU A 81 -22.84 23.28 5.66
C GLU A 81 -24.11 23.25 4.79
N TRP A 82 -25.27 23.23 5.44
CA TRP A 82 -26.58 23.49 4.82
C TRP A 82 -26.98 24.94 5.03
#